data_AF-A0A937X354-F1
#
_entry.id   AF-A0A937X354-F1
#
_cell.length_a   1.000
_cell.length_b   1.000
_cell.length_c   1.000
_cell.angle_alpha   90.00
_cell.angle_beta   90.00
_cell.angle_gamma   90.00
#
_symmetry.space_group_name_H-M   'P 1'
#
loop_
_entity.id
_entity.type
_entity.pdbx_description
1 polymer ?
#
loop_
_entity_poly.entity_id
_entity_poly.type
_entity_poly.pdbx_seq_one_letter_code
_entity_poly.pdbx_strand_id
1 'polypeptide(L)'
;MTIDAARRKLAMVSWNGPGQPAILGKVTVDLTDTLVEIQRQRNLAGVRVTLTHVVAKAVAMAIGRVPQLNGRLVWGRFVANPDVSVSILAALDGGSDLARIKVQRADMRSLADIAGAVEAGLAALRTGADQRHSAGRGVVEALPAWLLRPVIRTIGFAASCLGISVKSAGLEPLPFGSCIISNVGIFGVEEAYIPLMTWSHVPVYICVGAVRKTPVHH
;
A
#
# COMPACT_ATOMS: atom_id res chain seq x y z
N MET A 1 23.89 -5.13 -7.66
CA MET A 1 22.51 -4.60 -7.48
C MET A 1 22.52 -3.13 -7.88
N THR A 2 22.12 -2.82 -9.11
CA THR A 2 22.13 -1.44 -9.63
C THR A 2 20.88 -0.74 -9.10
N ILE A 3 21.04 0.22 -8.18
CA ILE A 3 19.89 0.93 -7.60
C ILE A 3 19.35 1.91 -8.65
N ASP A 4 18.08 1.77 -9.01
CA ASP A 4 17.38 2.62 -9.99
C ASP A 4 17.45 4.12 -9.64
N ALA A 5 17.92 4.94 -10.59
CA ALA A 5 18.14 6.37 -10.42
C ALA A 5 16.83 7.15 -10.30
N ALA A 6 15.81 6.77 -11.07
CA ALA A 6 14.48 7.39 -11.00
C ALA A 6 13.87 7.19 -9.61
N ARG A 7 14.02 5.97 -9.07
CA ARG A 7 13.53 5.60 -7.76
C ARG A 7 14.23 6.34 -6.62
N ARG A 8 15.56 6.48 -6.68
CA ARG A 8 16.32 7.29 -5.71
C ARG A 8 15.88 8.75 -5.72
N LYS A 9 15.66 9.31 -6.91
CA LYS A 9 15.16 10.68 -7.05
C LYS A 9 13.77 10.84 -6.45
N LEU A 10 12.86 9.91 -6.72
CA LEU A 10 11.51 9.89 -6.15
C LEU A 10 11.55 9.78 -4.61
N ALA A 11 12.42 8.93 -4.07
CA ALA A 11 12.62 8.78 -2.64
C ALA A 11 13.05 10.11 -1.98
N MET A 12 14.07 10.78 -2.54
CA MET A 12 14.57 12.06 -2.02
C MET A 12 13.51 13.17 -1.99
N VAL A 13 12.60 13.21 -2.96
CA VAL A 13 11.55 14.24 -3.02
C VAL A 13 10.28 13.88 -2.24
N SER A 14 10.09 12.60 -1.89
CA SER A 14 8.91 12.10 -1.19
C SER A 14 8.89 12.45 0.29
N TRP A 15 10.06 12.54 0.92
CA TRP A 15 10.22 12.80 2.35
C TRP A 15 10.78 14.19 2.61
N ASN A 16 10.35 14.78 3.72
CA ASN A 16 10.82 16.06 4.22
C ASN A 16 10.77 16.04 5.74
N GLY A 17 11.18 17.14 6.38
CA GLY A 17 10.88 17.41 7.78
C GLY A 17 9.41 17.16 8.15
N PRO A 18 9.13 16.89 9.44
CA PRO A 18 7.86 16.38 9.91
C PRO A 18 6.71 17.31 9.53
N GLY A 19 5.81 16.82 8.67
CA GLY A 19 4.66 17.59 8.18
C GLY A 19 3.30 16.93 8.44
N GLN A 20 3.30 15.73 9.02
CA GLN A 20 2.11 14.96 9.38
C GLN A 20 2.33 14.34 10.76
N PRO A 21 1.42 14.54 11.73
CA PRO A 21 1.50 13.81 12.98
C PRO A 21 1.26 12.33 12.71
N ALA A 22 2.14 11.48 13.23
CA ALA A 22 2.03 10.03 13.07
C ALA A 22 2.19 9.37 14.44
N ILE A 23 1.34 8.39 14.72
CA ILE A 23 1.46 7.50 15.87
C ILE A 23 1.93 6.16 15.33
N LEU A 24 3.09 5.72 15.79
CA LEU A 24 3.65 4.42 15.45
C LEU A 24 3.30 3.45 16.57
N GLY A 25 2.76 2.29 16.19
CA GLY A 25 2.43 1.21 17.11
C GLY A 25 2.95 -0.10 16.59
N LYS A 26 3.30 -0.99 17.51
CA LYS A 26 3.66 -2.38 17.22
C LYS A 26 2.69 -3.30 17.94
N VAL A 27 2.22 -4.32 17.24
CA VAL A 27 1.41 -5.39 17.81
C VAL A 27 1.99 -6.74 17.40
N THR A 28 2.03 -7.67 18.34
CA THR A 28 2.34 -9.08 18.09
C THR A 28 1.03 -9.85 18.09
N VAL A 29 0.80 -10.66 17.07
CA VAL A 29 -0.45 -11.41 16.89
C VAL A 29 -0.11 -12.89 16.77
N ASP A 30 -0.81 -13.73 17.53
CA ASP A 30 -0.73 -15.18 17.37
C ASP A 30 -1.39 -15.57 16.03
N LEU A 31 -0.62 -16.26 15.20
CA LEU A 31 -1.04 -16.69 13.87
C LEU A 31 -1.35 -18.18 13.80
N THR A 32 -1.31 -18.93 14.92
CA THR A 32 -1.45 -20.39 14.95
C THR A 32 -2.67 -20.87 14.14
N ASP A 33 -3.86 -20.42 14.49
CA ASP A 33 -5.10 -20.79 13.77
C ASP A 33 -5.19 -20.14 12.39
N THR A 34 -4.63 -18.94 12.26
CA THR A 34 -4.62 -18.20 10.98
C THR A 34 -3.82 -18.94 9.91
N LEU A 35 -2.69 -19.54 10.27
CA LEU A 35 -1.85 -20.31 9.35
C LEU A 35 -2.56 -21.59 8.88
N VAL A 36 -3.29 -22.26 9.77
CA VAL A 36 -4.13 -23.42 9.43
C VAL A 36 -5.22 -23.02 8.43
N GLU A 37 -5.92 -21.91 8.71
CA GLU A 37 -6.97 -21.41 7.83
C GLU A 37 -6.45 -20.97 6.46
N ILE A 38 -5.28 -20.31 6.41
CA ILE A 38 -4.62 -19.98 5.13
C ILE A 38 -4.38 -21.24 4.31
N GLN A 39 -3.90 -22.32 4.93
CA GLN A 39 -3.64 -23.57 4.23
C GLN A 39 -4.93 -24.22 3.74
N ARG A 40 -6.00 -24.19 4.54
CA ARG A 40 -7.33 -24.68 4.13
C ARG A 40 -7.87 -23.91 2.93
N GLN A 41 -7.78 -22.59 2.94
CA GLN A 41 -8.27 -21.71 1.86
C GLN A 41 -7.50 -21.92 0.56
N ARG A 42 -6.18 -22.16 0.61
CA ARG A 42 -5.37 -22.51 -0.56
C ARG A 42 -5.88 -23.77 -1.26
N ASN A 43 -6.30 -24.77 -0.48
CA ASN A 43 -6.78 -26.03 -1.02
C ASN A 43 -8.18 -25.91 -1.64
N LEU A 44 -9.02 -25.01 -1.12
CA LEU A 44 -10.42 -24.86 -1.55
C LEU A 44 -10.62 -23.89 -2.71
N ALA A 45 -9.92 -22.76 -2.70
CA ALA A 45 -10.25 -21.62 -3.56
C ALA A 45 -9.51 -21.62 -4.90
N GLY A 46 -8.55 -22.53 -5.12
CA GLY A 46 -7.69 -22.54 -6.31
C GLY A 46 -6.78 -21.31 -6.47
N VAL A 47 -6.83 -20.35 -5.54
CA VAL A 47 -6.02 -19.14 -5.51
C VAL A 47 -5.03 -19.17 -4.35
N ARG A 48 -3.84 -18.59 -4.55
CA ARG A 48 -2.78 -18.61 -3.54
C ARG A 48 -3.03 -17.57 -2.44
N VAL A 49 -3.82 -17.95 -1.44
CA VAL A 49 -4.03 -17.13 -0.24
C VAL A 49 -2.72 -16.98 0.56
N THR A 50 -2.43 -15.79 1.07
CA THR A 50 -1.22 -15.49 1.86
C THR A 50 -1.58 -14.69 3.10
N LEU A 51 -0.64 -14.59 4.05
CA LEU A 51 -0.79 -13.75 5.24
C LEU A 51 -1.08 -12.28 4.87
N THR A 52 -0.46 -11.76 3.80
CA THR A 52 -0.73 -10.40 3.31
C THR A 52 -2.20 -10.20 2.96
N HIS A 53 -2.87 -11.20 2.37
CA HIS A 53 -4.29 -11.12 2.04
C HIS A 53 -5.17 -11.13 3.31
N VAL A 54 -4.79 -11.93 4.31
CA VAL A 54 -5.48 -11.96 5.61
C VAL A 54 -5.35 -10.62 6.32
N VAL A 55 -4.13 -10.07 6.38
CA VAL A 55 -3.88 -8.73 6.95
C VAL A 55 -4.67 -7.66 6.20
N ALA A 56 -4.68 -7.70 4.86
CA ALA A 56 -5.44 -6.77 4.05
C ALA A 56 -6.94 -6.82 4.36
N LYS A 57 -7.52 -8.02 4.47
CA LYS A 57 -8.92 -8.20 4.86
C LYS A 57 -9.19 -7.70 6.28
N ALA A 58 -8.35 -8.09 7.24
CA ALA A 58 -8.52 -7.74 8.65
C ALA A 58 -8.47 -6.22 8.87
N VAL A 59 -7.48 -5.55 8.27
CA VAL A 59 -7.32 -4.09 8.37
C VAL A 59 -8.46 -3.38 7.65
N ALA A 60 -8.89 -3.85 6.48
CA ALA A 60 -10.04 -3.26 5.79
C ALA A 60 -11.32 -3.37 6.64
N MET A 61 -11.58 -4.53 7.25
CA MET A 61 -12.71 -4.71 8.17
C MET A 61 -12.60 -3.81 9.41
N ALA A 62 -11.40 -3.66 9.98
CA ALA A 62 -11.17 -2.79 11.13
C ALA A 62 -11.44 -1.31 10.78
N ILE A 63 -10.93 -0.84 9.64
CA ILE A 63 -11.17 0.52 9.14
C ILE A 63 -12.68 0.72 8.87
N GLY A 64 -13.36 -0.28 8.29
CA GLY A 64 -14.81 -0.23 8.06
C GLY A 64 -15.64 -0.08 9.34
N ARG A 65 -15.15 -0.60 10.48
CA ARG A 65 -15.78 -0.43 11.81
C ARG A 65 -15.46 0.91 12.46
N VAL A 66 -14.47 1.65 11.97
CA VAL A 66 -14.06 2.96 12.50
C VAL A 66 -14.02 3.99 11.36
N PRO A 67 -15.18 4.45 10.85
CA PRO A 67 -15.22 5.36 9.70
C PRO A 67 -14.47 6.68 9.90
N GLN A 68 -14.33 7.14 11.15
CA GLN A 68 -13.56 8.33 11.51
C GLN A 68 -12.06 8.20 11.20
N LEU A 69 -11.55 6.97 11.07
CA LEU A 69 -10.19 6.70 10.62
C LEU A 69 -10.07 6.69 9.09
N ASN A 70 -11.17 6.41 8.37
CA ASN A 70 -11.18 6.29 6.92
C ASN A 70 -11.39 7.64 6.21
N GLY A 71 -10.41 8.52 6.31
CA GLY A 71 -10.49 9.81 5.62
C GLY A 71 -9.18 10.54 5.58
N ARG A 72 -9.27 11.81 5.19
CA ARG A 72 -8.13 12.72 5.00
C ARG A 72 -8.53 14.14 5.39
N LEU A 73 -7.53 14.96 5.69
CA LEU A 73 -7.75 16.38 5.98
C LEU A 73 -7.58 17.21 4.71
N VAL A 74 -8.63 17.96 4.35
CA VAL A 74 -8.64 18.89 3.21
C VAL A 74 -9.03 20.26 3.74
N TRP A 75 -8.10 21.23 3.66
CA TRP A 75 -8.30 22.60 4.16
C TRP A 75 -8.89 22.68 5.58
N GLY A 76 -8.34 21.87 6.50
CA GLY A 76 -8.78 21.83 7.90
C GLY A 76 -10.08 21.08 8.16
N ARG A 77 -10.67 20.44 7.14
CA ARG A 77 -11.88 19.61 7.29
C ARG A 77 -11.57 18.14 7.07
N PHE A 78 -12.17 17.28 7.88
CA PHE A 78 -12.14 15.84 7.66
C PHE A 78 -13.06 15.47 6.50
N VAL A 79 -12.50 14.79 5.50
CA VAL A 79 -13.23 14.26 4.35
C VAL A 79 -13.09 12.75 4.36
N ALA A 80 -14.21 12.05 4.54
CA ALA A 80 -14.24 10.60 4.50
C ALA A 80 -13.89 10.08 3.10
N ASN A 81 -13.26 8.90 3.04
CA ASN A 81 -13.10 8.17 1.79
C ASN A 81 -14.42 7.46 1.44
N PRO A 82 -14.76 7.32 0.15
CA PRO A 82 -16.03 6.74 -0.29
C PRO A 82 -16.14 5.23 -0.01
N ASP A 83 -15.02 4.54 0.13
CA ASP A 83 -14.94 3.12 0.40
C ASP A 83 -13.68 2.76 1.20
N VAL A 84 -13.55 1.49 1.62
CA VAL A 84 -12.33 0.96 2.23
C VAL A 84 -11.51 0.21 1.18
N SER A 85 -10.67 0.95 0.47
CA SER A 85 -9.68 0.41 -0.47
C SER A 85 -8.35 0.19 0.25
N VAL A 86 -7.66 -0.92 -0.01
CA VAL A 86 -6.31 -1.18 0.53
C VAL A 86 -5.31 -1.37 -0.59
N SER A 87 -4.12 -0.81 -0.44
CA SER A 87 -3.02 -0.97 -1.39
C SER A 87 -1.93 -1.83 -0.81
N ILE A 88 -1.54 -2.87 -1.54
CA ILE A 88 -0.41 -3.73 -1.19
C ILE A 88 0.78 -3.30 -2.04
N LEU A 89 1.91 -3.05 -1.38
CA LEU A 89 3.18 -2.79 -2.04
C LEU A 89 3.92 -4.10 -2.26
N ALA A 90 4.06 -4.49 -3.52
CA ALA A 90 4.77 -5.69 -3.94
C ALA A 90 6.19 -5.34 -4.38
N ALA A 91 7.19 -6.01 -3.78
CA ALA A 91 8.57 -5.89 -4.20
C ALA A 91 8.77 -6.54 -5.58
N LEU A 92 9.29 -5.75 -6.52
CA LEU A 92 9.74 -6.21 -7.83
C LEU A 92 11.27 -6.24 -7.84
N ASP A 93 11.86 -7.03 -8.75
CA ASP A 93 13.30 -7.08 -9.01
C ASP A 93 14.14 -7.18 -7.73
N GLY A 94 13.81 -8.13 -6.86
CA GLY A 94 14.50 -8.36 -5.59
C GLY A 94 14.38 -7.22 -4.56
N GLY A 95 13.39 -6.33 -4.70
CA GLY A 95 13.17 -5.17 -3.84
C GLY A 95 13.70 -3.84 -4.40
N SER A 96 14.36 -3.88 -5.56
CA SER A 96 14.86 -2.68 -6.23
C SER A 96 13.77 -1.81 -6.87
N ASP A 97 12.55 -2.33 -6.99
CA ASP A 97 11.33 -1.56 -7.27
C ASP A 97 10.13 -1.99 -6.38
N LEU A 98 9.12 -1.13 -6.21
CA LEU A 98 7.87 -1.45 -5.51
C LEU A 98 6.69 -1.09 -6.39
N ALA A 99 5.88 -2.08 -6.73
CA ALA A 99 4.62 -1.87 -7.40
C ALA A 99 3.45 -1.78 -6.42
N ARG A 100 2.47 -0.97 -6.76
CA ARG A 100 1.24 -0.76 -5.96
C ARG A 100 0.09 -1.54 -6.58
N ILE A 101 -0.52 -2.43 -5.80
CA ILE A 101 -1.76 -3.12 -6.18
C ILE A 101 -2.88 -2.68 -5.25
N LYS A 102 -3.87 -1.97 -5.78
CA LYS A 102 -5.03 -1.47 -5.03
C LYS A 102 -6.19 -2.45 -5.14
N VAL A 103 -6.67 -2.92 -4.00
CA VAL A 103 -7.89 -3.73 -3.87
C VAL A 103 -9.01 -2.83 -3.39
N GLN A 104 -9.97 -2.55 -4.27
CA GLN A 104 -11.11 -1.68 -3.97
C GLN A 104 -12.15 -2.39 -3.10
N ARG A 105 -12.78 -1.66 -2.16
CA ARG A 105 -13.85 -2.21 -1.30
C ARG A 105 -13.43 -3.50 -0.59
N ALA A 106 -12.20 -3.55 -0.08
CA ALA A 106 -11.58 -4.74 0.48
C ALA A 106 -12.29 -5.25 1.76
N ASP A 107 -12.99 -4.37 2.46
CA ASP A 107 -13.87 -4.68 3.58
C ASP A 107 -15.05 -5.58 3.18
N MET A 108 -15.53 -5.47 1.94
CA MET A 108 -16.65 -6.25 1.41
C MET A 108 -16.25 -7.47 0.58
N ARG A 109 -14.97 -7.60 0.19
CA ARG A 109 -14.48 -8.72 -0.63
C ARG A 109 -14.19 -9.96 0.22
N SER A 110 -14.40 -11.15 -0.33
CA SER A 110 -13.92 -12.37 0.32
C SER A 110 -12.39 -12.43 0.31
N LEU A 111 -11.80 -13.31 1.12
CA LEU A 111 -10.35 -13.51 1.13
C LEU A 111 -9.83 -14.03 -0.22
N ALA A 112 -10.62 -14.89 -0.89
CA ALA A 112 -10.32 -15.40 -2.22
C ALA A 112 -10.35 -14.28 -3.27
N ASP A 113 -11.34 -13.38 -3.22
CA ASP A 113 -11.44 -12.24 -4.14
C ASP A 113 -10.27 -11.26 -3.98
N ILE A 114 -9.81 -11.05 -2.74
CA ILE A 114 -8.62 -10.23 -2.46
C ILE A 114 -7.40 -10.91 -3.06
N ALA A 115 -7.22 -12.22 -2.82
CA ALA A 115 -6.08 -12.97 -3.36
C ALA A 115 -6.06 -12.94 -4.90
N GLY A 116 -7.21 -13.20 -5.54
CA GLY A 116 -7.35 -13.15 -7.00
C GLY A 116 -7.09 -11.76 -7.57
N ALA A 117 -7.57 -10.69 -6.91
CA ALA A 117 -7.29 -9.31 -7.34
C ALA A 117 -5.80 -8.96 -7.25
N VAL A 118 -5.12 -9.41 -6.20
CA VAL A 118 -3.68 -9.20 -6.03
C VAL A 118 -2.89 -9.99 -7.08
N GLU A 119 -3.26 -11.24 -7.31
CA GLU A 119 -2.63 -12.10 -8.31
C GLU A 119 -2.79 -11.55 -9.73
N ALA A 120 -3.99 -11.08 -10.08
CA ALA A 120 -4.24 -10.41 -11.36
C ALA A 120 -3.40 -9.13 -11.52
N GLY A 121 -3.28 -8.33 -10.45
CA GLY A 121 -2.42 -7.14 -10.44
C GLY A 121 -0.95 -7.48 -10.64
N LEU A 122 -0.44 -8.50 -9.94
CA LEU A 122 0.93 -8.99 -10.12
C LEU A 122 1.18 -9.52 -11.53
N ALA A 123 0.22 -10.25 -12.11
CA ALA A 123 0.31 -10.75 -13.47
C ALA A 123 0.40 -9.61 -14.50
N ALA A 124 -0.44 -8.57 -14.36
CA ALA A 124 -0.42 -7.39 -15.22
C ALA A 124 0.90 -6.59 -15.13
N LEU A 125 1.52 -6.56 -13.95
CA LEU A 125 2.83 -5.93 -13.76
C LEU A 125 3.94 -6.72 -14.48
N ARG A 126 3.92 -8.05 -14.40
CA ARG A 126 4.91 -8.93 -15.05
C ARG A 126 4.85 -8.89 -16.57
N THR A 127 3.65 -8.75 -17.14
CA THR A 127 3.48 -8.66 -18.60
C THR A 127 3.75 -7.26 -19.15
N GLY A 128 4.10 -6.28 -18.30
CA GLY A 128 4.27 -4.88 -18.69
C GLY A 128 2.97 -4.19 -19.11
N ALA A 129 1.83 -4.85 -18.90
CA ALA A 129 0.51 -4.34 -19.29
C ALA A 129 -0.01 -3.26 -18.34
N ASP A 130 0.52 -3.17 -17.11
CA ASP A 130 0.10 -2.14 -16.17
C ASP A 130 0.80 -0.80 -16.44
N GLN A 131 0.22 -0.04 -17.36
CA GLN A 131 0.62 1.34 -17.68
C GLN A 131 0.64 2.26 -16.44
N ARG A 132 -0.04 1.89 -15.33
CA ARG A 132 -0.08 2.67 -14.09
C ARG A 132 1.24 2.66 -13.32
N HIS A 133 2.02 1.59 -13.43
CA HIS A 133 3.31 1.48 -12.74
C HIS A 133 4.39 2.32 -13.42
N SER A 134 4.36 2.41 -14.75
CA SER A 134 5.26 3.25 -15.54
C SER A 134 4.76 4.69 -15.70
N ALA A 135 3.47 4.96 -15.41
CA ALA A 135 2.90 6.30 -15.45
C ALA A 135 3.67 7.26 -14.54
N GLY A 136 4.19 8.34 -15.12
CA GLY A 136 4.95 9.36 -14.40
C GLY A 136 6.45 9.07 -14.26
N ARG A 137 6.96 7.88 -14.63
CA ARG A 137 8.40 7.58 -14.59
C ARG A 137 9.20 8.56 -15.45
N GLY A 138 8.76 8.82 -16.69
CA GLY A 138 9.41 9.80 -17.56
C GLY A 138 9.40 11.22 -16.99
N VAL A 139 8.36 11.60 -16.24
CA VAL A 139 8.29 12.91 -15.55
C VAL A 139 9.30 12.97 -14.40
N VAL A 140 9.41 11.89 -13.62
CA VAL A 140 10.42 11.77 -12.54
C VAL A 140 11.83 11.84 -13.12
N GLU A 141 12.09 11.18 -14.24
CA GLU A 141 13.39 11.18 -14.90
C GLU A 141 13.73 12.56 -15.46
N ALA A 142 12.80 13.22 -16.16
CA ALA A 142 13.02 14.49 -16.84
C ALA A 142 13.13 15.71 -15.90
N LEU A 143 12.30 15.80 -14.85
CA LEU A 143 12.24 17.02 -14.03
C LEU A 143 13.36 17.08 -12.98
N PRO A 144 14.13 18.18 -12.85
CA PRO A 144 15.10 18.35 -11.76
C PRO A 144 14.46 18.14 -10.37
N ALA A 145 15.23 17.61 -9.39
CA ALA A 145 14.68 17.24 -8.08
C ALA A 145 13.96 18.39 -7.35
N TRP A 146 14.47 19.62 -7.47
CA TRP A 146 13.87 20.82 -6.87
C TRP A 146 12.48 21.14 -7.45
N LEU A 147 12.25 20.84 -8.72
CA LEU A 147 10.97 21.06 -9.41
C LEU A 147 10.03 19.86 -9.26
N LEU A 148 10.58 18.65 -9.21
CA LEU A 148 9.82 17.43 -9.05
C LEU A 148 9.03 17.41 -7.72
N ARG A 149 9.63 17.94 -6.66
CA ARG A 149 9.02 17.98 -5.33
C ARG A 149 7.69 18.75 -5.26
N PRO A 150 7.59 20.04 -5.65
CA PRO A 150 6.32 20.75 -5.67
C PRO A 150 5.32 20.09 -6.62
N VAL A 151 5.78 19.56 -7.77
CA VAL A 151 4.91 18.85 -8.73
C VAL A 151 4.25 17.63 -8.09
N ILE A 152 5.01 16.74 -7.44
CA ILE A 152 4.46 15.54 -6.78
C ILE A 152 3.50 15.93 -5.65
N ARG A 153 3.81 16.98 -4.88
CA ARG A 153 2.91 17.45 -3.81
C ARG A 153 1.58 17.95 -4.36
N THR A 154 1.60 18.73 -5.44
CA THR A 154 0.38 19.23 -6.09
C THR A 154 -0.42 18.10 -6.70
N ILE A 155 0.22 17.17 -7.40
CA ILE A 155 -0.43 15.99 -7.98
C ILE A 155 -1.03 15.10 -6.87
N GLY A 156 -0.25 14.84 -5.81
CA GLY A 156 -0.69 14.05 -4.66
C GLY A 156 -1.88 14.67 -3.95
N PHE A 157 -1.88 16.01 -3.77
CA PHE A 157 -3.02 16.73 -3.23
C PHE A 157 -4.24 16.71 -4.16
N ALA A 158 -4.05 16.94 -5.46
CA ALA A 158 -5.14 16.91 -6.44
C ALA A 158 -5.82 15.53 -6.51
N ALA A 159 -5.05 14.45 -6.62
CA ALA A 159 -5.59 13.09 -6.66
C ALA A 159 -6.12 12.61 -5.31
N SER A 160 -5.33 12.77 -4.26
CA SER A 160 -5.62 12.15 -2.96
C SER A 160 -6.55 13.02 -2.14
N CYS A 161 -6.37 14.34 -2.09
CA CYS A 161 -7.26 15.23 -1.32
C CYS A 161 -8.52 15.61 -2.11
N LEU A 162 -8.37 16.12 -3.34
CA LEU A 162 -9.49 16.63 -4.12
C LEU A 162 -10.22 15.56 -4.94
N GLY A 163 -9.64 14.36 -5.10
CA GLY A 163 -10.25 13.30 -5.90
C GLY A 163 -10.27 13.60 -7.40
N ILE A 164 -9.37 14.45 -7.89
CA ILE A 164 -9.27 14.80 -9.30
C ILE A 164 -8.67 13.61 -10.06
N SER A 165 -9.32 13.23 -11.17
CA SER A 165 -8.82 12.21 -12.09
C SER A 165 -8.36 12.84 -13.39
N VAL A 166 -7.13 12.52 -13.82
CA VAL A 166 -6.61 12.89 -15.14
C VAL A 166 -6.06 11.63 -15.80
N LYS A 167 -6.90 10.95 -16.59
CA LYS A 167 -6.57 9.68 -17.24
C LYS A 167 -5.33 9.78 -18.12
N SER A 168 -5.17 10.90 -18.86
CA SER A 168 -4.01 11.15 -19.72
C SER A 168 -2.69 11.32 -18.96
N ALA A 169 -2.74 11.68 -17.68
CA ALA A 169 -1.58 11.81 -16.81
C ALA A 169 -1.39 10.60 -15.88
N GLY A 170 -2.19 9.54 -16.05
CA GLY A 170 -2.18 8.38 -15.16
C GLY A 170 -2.68 8.68 -13.74
N LEU A 171 -3.36 9.81 -13.54
CA LEU A 171 -3.78 10.29 -12.23
C LEU A 171 -5.14 9.70 -11.85
N GLU A 172 -5.12 8.77 -10.89
CA GLU A 172 -6.30 8.15 -10.29
C GLU A 172 -6.68 8.86 -8.99
N PRO A 173 -7.98 9.11 -8.72
CA PRO A 173 -8.41 9.62 -7.43
C PRO A 173 -8.13 8.59 -6.33
N LEU A 174 -7.67 9.08 -5.18
CA LEU A 174 -7.35 8.25 -4.01
C LEU A 174 -6.51 7.02 -4.40
N PRO A 175 -5.31 7.20 -4.99
CA PRO A 175 -4.57 6.11 -5.61
C PRO A 175 -4.23 5.02 -4.59
N PHE A 176 -4.00 5.35 -3.33
CA PHE A 176 -3.69 4.32 -2.33
C PHE A 176 -4.90 3.85 -1.52
N GLY A 177 -6.03 4.54 -1.61
CA GLY A 177 -7.20 4.27 -0.79
C GLY A 177 -7.00 4.61 0.69
N SER A 178 -7.51 3.74 1.55
CA SER A 178 -7.59 3.90 3.00
C SER A 178 -6.36 3.38 3.73
N CYS A 179 -5.62 2.43 3.16
CA CYS A 179 -4.48 1.81 3.81
C CYS A 179 -3.40 1.38 2.83
N ILE A 180 -2.13 1.57 3.20
CA ILE A 180 -0.98 1.00 2.52
C ILE A 180 -0.39 -0.13 3.38
N ILE A 181 -0.22 -1.30 2.77
CA ILE A 181 0.35 -2.50 3.39
C ILE A 181 1.67 -2.81 2.71
N SER A 182 2.73 -2.93 3.51
CA SER A 182 4.05 -3.34 3.06
C SER A 182 4.50 -4.58 3.82
N ASN A 183 4.82 -5.66 3.12
CA ASN A 183 5.30 -6.89 3.72
C ASN A 183 6.82 -6.99 3.57
N VAL A 184 7.54 -6.83 4.67
CA VAL A 184 8.99 -7.00 4.75
C VAL A 184 9.40 -8.39 5.26
N GLY A 185 8.44 -9.15 5.78
CA GLY A 185 8.67 -10.51 6.28
C GLY A 185 9.18 -11.48 5.23
N ILE A 186 8.92 -11.22 3.94
CA ILE A 186 9.50 -11.98 2.82
C ILE A 186 11.04 -11.86 2.76
N PHE A 187 11.62 -10.82 3.36
CA PHE A 187 13.06 -10.63 3.47
C PHE A 187 13.62 -11.12 4.82
N GLY A 188 12.82 -11.81 5.62
CA GLY A 188 13.20 -12.31 6.94
C GLY A 188 13.22 -11.25 8.04
N VAL A 189 12.83 -10.01 7.74
CA VAL A 189 12.79 -8.89 8.69
C VAL A 189 11.59 -9.04 9.62
N GLU A 190 11.84 -9.10 10.93
CA GLU A 190 10.80 -9.28 11.96
C GLU A 190 10.06 -7.98 12.29
N GLU A 191 10.80 -6.87 12.30
CA GLU A 191 10.27 -5.56 12.65
C GLU A 191 10.85 -4.50 11.72
N ALA A 192 9.98 -3.64 11.19
CA ALA A 192 10.39 -2.47 10.42
C ALA A 192 9.37 -1.35 10.58
N TYR A 193 9.87 -0.12 10.58
CA TYR A 193 9.06 1.09 10.49
C TYR A 193 9.18 1.61 9.06
N ILE A 194 8.07 1.56 8.33
CA ILE A 194 8.06 1.98 6.93
C ILE A 194 7.98 3.51 6.83
N PRO A 195 8.70 4.11 5.87
CA PRO A 195 8.67 5.54 5.69
C PRO A 195 7.31 5.99 5.18
N LEU A 196 6.75 7.03 5.80
CA LEU A 196 5.42 7.55 5.44
C LEU A 196 5.51 8.41 4.17
N MET A 197 4.72 8.05 3.16
CA MET A 197 4.65 8.81 1.92
C MET A 197 3.74 10.03 2.12
N THR A 198 4.31 11.14 2.57
CA THR A 198 3.55 12.35 2.99
C THR A 198 2.61 12.91 1.92
N TRP A 199 2.90 12.70 0.63
CA TRP A 199 2.08 13.15 -0.49
C TRP A 199 0.91 12.21 -0.84
N SER A 200 0.85 11.02 -0.24
CA SER A 200 -0.19 10.02 -0.51
C SER A 200 -1.48 10.24 0.28
N HIS A 201 -1.43 11.02 1.37
CA HIS A 201 -2.57 11.36 2.22
C HIS A 201 -3.39 10.14 2.71
N VAL A 202 -2.72 9.02 2.93
CA VAL A 202 -3.33 7.78 3.44
C VAL A 202 -3.35 7.81 4.96
N PRO A 203 -4.47 7.49 5.62
CA PRO A 203 -4.56 7.56 7.08
C PRO A 203 -3.86 6.40 7.80
N VAL A 204 -3.72 5.23 7.16
CA VAL A 204 -3.23 4.01 7.81
C VAL A 204 -2.11 3.35 7.01
N TYR A 205 -1.02 3.03 7.69
CA TYR A 205 0.12 2.27 7.15
C TYR A 205 0.33 1.02 7.99
N ILE A 206 0.50 -0.12 7.33
CA ILE A 206 0.73 -1.41 7.99
C ILE A 206 2.01 -2.02 7.43
N CYS A 207 2.94 -2.33 8.33
CA CYS A 207 4.11 -3.13 8.02
C CYS A 207 3.89 -4.56 8.55
N VAL A 208 4.08 -5.56 7.70
CA VAL A 208 4.01 -6.97 8.07
C VAL A 208 5.42 -7.53 8.16
N GLY A 209 5.81 -7.95 9.36
CA GLY A 209 7.08 -8.61 9.65
C GLY A 209 7.07 -10.11 9.37
N ALA A 210 8.23 -10.74 9.53
CA ALA A 210 8.41 -12.18 9.35
C ALA A 210 7.71 -12.97 10.46
N VAL A 211 7.06 -14.07 10.08
CA VAL A 211 6.47 -15.01 11.04
C VAL A 211 7.59 -15.76 11.78
N ARG A 212 7.46 -15.85 13.10
CA ARG A 212 8.40 -16.57 13.97
C ARG A 212 7.66 -17.45 14.96
N LYS A 213 8.23 -18.62 15.22
CA LYS A 213 7.82 -19.46 16.35
C LYS A 213 8.38 -18.83 17.61
N THR A 214 7.50 -18.48 18.54
CA THR A 214 7.87 -17.86 19.81
C THR A 214 7.22 -18.66 20.95
N PRO A 215 7.82 -18.67 22.15
CA PRO A 215 7.16 -19.22 23.33
C PRO A 215 5.91 -18.38 23.64
N VAL A 216 4.78 -19.05 23.88
CA VAL A 216 3.56 -18.41 24.36
C VAL A 216 3.37 -18.78 25.83
N HIS A 217 3.16 -17.79 26.69
CA HIS A 217 2.67 -18.01 28.05
C HIS A 217 1.15 -17.99 27.97
N HIS A 218 0.54 -19.15 28.19
CA HIS A 218 -0.91 -19.28 28.38
C HIS A 218 -1.29 -18.92 29.81
#